data_AF-A0A6A5S6U6-F1
#
_entry.id   AF-A0A6A5S6U6-F1
#
_cell.length_a   1.000
_cell.length_b   1.000
_cell.length_c   1.000
_cell.angle_alpha   90.00
_cell.angle_beta   90.00
_cell.angle_gamma   90.00
#
_symmetry.space_group_name_H-M   'P 1'
#
loop_
_entity.id
_entity.type
_entity.pdbx_description
1 polymer ?
#
loop_
_entity_poly.entity_id
_entity_poly.type
_entity_poly.pdbx_seq_one_letter_code
_entity_poly.pdbx_strand_id
1 'polypeptide(L)'
;MARPLRRDDYTVGWVCALPVELAAAQEMLDEEHDSPPNDAHDTNLCICGRVGEHNVVIAFLPEGQTGTNSAAAVAVQMKLTFSSMR
;
A
#
# COMPACT_ATOMS: atom_id res chain seq x y z
N MET A 1 -6.29 21.99 10.26
CA MET A 1 -6.82 21.45 9.00
C MET A 1 -5.71 20.61 8.41
N ALA A 2 -5.83 19.28 8.41
CA ALA A 2 -4.81 18.40 7.83
C ALA A 2 -4.75 18.60 6.30
N ARG A 3 -3.56 18.64 5.72
CA ARG A 3 -3.37 18.77 4.27
C ARG A 3 -3.86 17.47 3.61
N PRO A 4 -4.63 17.53 2.51
CA PRO A 4 -4.95 16.33 1.75
C PRO A 4 -3.67 15.67 1.25
N LEU A 5 -3.49 14.39 1.55
CA LEU A 5 -2.32 13.62 1.12
C LEU A 5 -2.45 13.26 -0.37
N ARG A 6 -1.35 13.42 -1.10
CA ARG A 6 -1.24 13.08 -2.52
C ARG A 6 -0.53 11.74 -2.67
N ARG A 7 -0.69 11.10 -3.83
CA ARG A 7 0.02 9.85 -4.15
C ARG A 7 1.55 10.02 -4.01
N ASP A 8 2.08 11.21 -4.30
CA ASP A 8 3.51 11.52 -4.16
C ASP A 8 4.00 11.68 -2.71
N ASP A 9 3.10 11.81 -1.73
CA ASP A 9 3.48 11.88 -0.33
C ASP A 9 3.85 10.50 0.25
N TYR A 10 3.52 9.40 -0.46
CA TYR A 10 3.82 8.04 -0.06
C TYR A 10 5.13 7.56 -0.66
N THR A 11 6.05 7.13 0.21
CA THR A 11 7.43 6.81 -0.20
C THR A 11 7.85 5.39 0.15
N VAL A 12 7.09 4.71 1.01
CA VAL A 12 7.38 3.36 1.48
C VAL A 12 6.25 2.42 1.04
N GLY A 13 6.61 1.34 0.36
CA GLY A 13 5.70 0.25 0.02
C GLY A 13 5.91 -0.95 0.95
N TRP A 14 4.82 -1.48 1.49
CA TRP A 14 4.82 -2.71 2.29
C TRP A 14 3.96 -3.76 1.58
N VAL A 15 4.59 -4.83 1.09
CA VAL A 15 3.89 -5.95 0.45
C VAL A 15 3.66 -7.07 1.45
N CYS A 16 2.40 -7.49 1.59
CA CYS A 16 1.96 -8.60 2.42
C CYS A 16 1.54 -9.78 1.53
N ALA A 17 2.14 -10.95 1.74
CA ALA A 17 1.77 -12.17 1.03
C ALA A 17 0.62 -12.92 1.70
N LEU A 18 0.48 -12.78 3.02
CA LEU A 18 -0.50 -13.50 3.82
C LEU A 18 -1.49 -12.55 4.51
N PRO A 19 -2.73 -12.98 4.75
CA PRO A 19 -3.71 -12.19 5.51
C PRO A 19 -3.25 -11.80 6.91
N VAL A 20 -2.47 -12.66 7.58
CA VAL A 20 -1.91 -12.37 8.91
C VAL A 20 -0.86 -11.26 8.85
N GLU A 21 -0.11 -11.16 7.77
CA GLU A 21 0.86 -10.08 7.56
C GLU A 21 0.15 -8.76 7.28
N LEU A 22 -0.94 -8.80 6.50
CA LEU A 22 -1.80 -7.63 6.26
C LEU A 22 -2.40 -7.11 7.57
N ALA A 23 -2.99 -8.00 8.37
CA ALA A 23 -3.57 -7.63 9.66
C ALA A 23 -2.51 -7.00 10.59
N ALA A 24 -1.31 -7.61 10.66
CA ALA A 24 -0.22 -7.04 11.45
C ALA A 24 0.23 -5.66 10.92
N ALA A 25 0.33 -5.49 9.60
CA ALA A 25 0.74 -4.22 8.99
C ALA A 25 -0.28 -3.11 9.24
N GLN A 26 -1.58 -3.43 9.16
CA GLN A 26 -2.66 -2.48 9.48
C GLN A 26 -2.61 -2.04 10.95
N GLU A 27 -2.45 -2.99 11.87
CA GLU A 27 -2.34 -2.68 13.31
C GLU A 27 -1.07 -1.90 13.67
N MET A 28 -0.06 -1.90 12.79
CA MET A 28 1.16 -1.11 12.97
C MET A 28 1.04 0.34 12.47
N LEU A 29 -0.07 0.72 11.84
CA LEU A 29 -0.32 2.10 11.42
C LEU A 29 -0.66 2.99 12.62
N ASP A 30 0.02 4.13 12.74
CA ASP A 30 -0.36 5.19 13.68
C ASP A 30 -1.61 5.94 13.22
N GLU A 31 -1.80 6.03 11.89
CA GLU A 31 -2.96 6.67 11.26
C GLU A 31 -3.25 5.95 9.93
N GLU A 32 -4.52 5.60 9.71
CA GLU A 32 -5.01 5.14 8.41
C GLU A 32 -5.53 6.34 7.62
N HIS A 33 -5.12 6.45 6.36
CA HIS A 33 -5.54 7.51 5.45
C HIS A 33 -6.59 6.98 4.48
N ASP A 34 -7.57 7.83 4.15
CA ASP A 34 -8.48 7.53 3.04
C ASP A 34 -7.68 7.26 1.78
N SER A 35 -7.99 6.13 1.14
CA SER A 35 -7.33 5.75 -0.11
C SER A 35 -7.54 6.88 -1.13
N PRO A 36 -6.47 7.41 -1.75
CA PRO A 36 -6.62 8.40 -2.80
C PRO A 36 -7.49 7.78 -3.89
N PRO A 37 -8.45 8.53 -4.48
CA PRO A 37 -9.40 7.98 -5.43
C PRO A 37 -8.65 7.22 -6.51
N ASN A 38 -8.83 5.90 -6.52
CA ASN A 38 -8.20 5.02 -7.47
C ASN A 38 -9.07 5.05 -8.72
N ASP A 39 -8.45 5.30 -9.87
CA ASP A 39 -9.10 5.12 -11.15
C ASP A 39 -9.61 3.68 -11.22
N ALA A 40 -10.87 3.52 -11.65
CA ALA A 40 -11.77 2.39 -11.40
C ALA A 40 -11.35 1.02 -12.01
N HIS A 41 -10.08 0.82 -12.30
CA HIS A 41 -9.54 -0.37 -12.98
C HIS A 41 -8.67 -1.27 -12.11
N ASP A 42 -8.19 -0.80 -10.96
CA ASP A 42 -7.24 -1.57 -10.16
C ASP A 42 -7.85 -2.08 -8.86
N THR A 43 -8.34 -3.32 -8.94
CA THR A 43 -8.76 -4.15 -7.81
C THR A 43 -7.56 -4.65 -7.01
N ASN A 44 -6.61 -3.77 -6.66
CA ASN A 44 -5.54 -4.12 -5.75
C ASN A 44 -5.68 -3.28 -4.49
N LEU A 45 -6.08 -4.01 -3.46
CA LEU A 45 -6.48 -3.58 -2.14
C LEU A 45 -5.26 -2.98 -1.41
N CYS A 46 -5.01 -1.71 -1.68
CA CYS A 46 -3.93 -0.96 -1.09
C CYS A 46 -4.47 -0.09 0.04
N ILE A 47 -3.91 -0.25 1.23
CA ILE A 47 -4.24 0.57 2.40
C ILE A 47 -3.15 1.63 2.54
N CYS A 48 -3.56 2.88 2.72
CA CYS A 48 -2.64 3.99 2.90
C CYS A 48 -2.63 4.39 4.37
N GLY A 49 -1.47 4.73 4.92
CA GLY A 49 -1.37 5.19 6.30
C GLY A 49 -0.03 5.79 6.64
N ARG A 50 0.20 6.00 7.94
CA ARG A 50 1.45 6.52 8.50
C ARG A 50 2.01 5.57 9.55
N VAL A 51 3.32 5.36 9.53
CA VAL A 51 4.10 4.74 10.61
C VAL A 51 5.25 5.68 10.95
N GLY A 52 5.25 6.22 12.18
CA GLY A 52 6.11 7.30 12.61
C GLY A 52 5.99 8.51 11.69
N GLU A 53 7.10 8.88 11.05
CA GLU A 53 7.19 10.00 10.10
C GLU A 53 7.05 9.56 8.63
N HIS A 54 6.74 8.28 8.38
CA HIS A 54 6.69 7.71 7.04
C HIS A 54 5.26 7.45 6.60
N ASN A 55 4.88 7.97 5.44
CA ASN A 55 3.65 7.58 4.76
C ASN A 55 3.89 6.27 4.00
N VAL A 56 3.12 5.25 4.38
CA VAL A 56 3.26 3.86 3.91
C VAL A 56 2.03 3.47 3.10
N VAL A 57 2.26 2.71 2.03
CA VAL A 57 1.22 2.00 1.28
C VAL A 57 1.40 0.52 1.56
N ILE A 58 0.38 -0.11 2.12
CA ILE A 58 0.32 -1.55 2.33
C ILE A 58 -0.45 -2.16 1.16
N ALA A 59 0.12 -3.13 0.47
CA ALA A 59 -0.56 -3.90 -0.56
C ALA A 59 -0.50 -5.38 -0.22
N PHE A 60 -1.49 -6.15 -0.64
CA PHE A 60 -1.48 -7.60 -0.47
C PHE A 60 -1.66 -8.35 -1.77
N LEU A 61 -1.18 -9.60 -1.76
CA LEU A 61 -1.30 -10.49 -2.90
C LEU A 61 -2.73 -11.00 -3.07
N PRO A 62 -3.20 -11.23 -4.31
CA PRO A 62 -4.48 -11.89 -4.55
C PRO A 62 -4.57 -13.24 -3.81
N GLU A 63 -5.76 -13.60 -3.32
CA GLU A 63 -5.95 -14.85 -2.58
C GLU A 63 -5.42 -16.07 -3.36
N GLY A 64 -4.69 -16.93 -2.66
CA GLY A 64 -4.09 -18.12 -3.24
C GLY A 64 -2.84 -17.87 -4.10
N GLN A 65 -2.39 -16.62 -4.23
CA GLN A 65 -1.11 -16.29 -4.86
C GLN A 65 -0.04 -15.99 -3.81
N THR A 66 1.09 -16.70 -3.91
CA THR A 66 2.26 -16.47 -3.06
C THR A 66 3.51 -16.65 -3.91
N GLY A 67 4.61 -16.02 -3.51
CA GLY A 67 5.91 -16.15 -4.17
C GLY A 67 6.35 -14.89 -4.90
N THR A 68 7.59 -14.93 -5.39
CA THR A 68 8.31 -13.75 -5.88
C THR A 68 7.66 -13.09 -7.08
N ASN A 69 7.04 -13.86 -7.98
CA ASN A 69 6.42 -13.30 -9.18
C ASN A 69 5.19 -12.43 -8.85
N SER A 70 4.30 -12.93 -7.98
CA SER A 70 3.13 -12.18 -7.53
C SER A 70 3.55 -10.96 -6.70
N ALA A 71 4.56 -11.10 -5.83
CA ALA A 71 5.13 -9.97 -5.08
C ALA A 71 5.73 -8.90 -5.99
N ALA A 72 6.47 -9.30 -7.04
CA ALA A 72 7.03 -8.37 -8.01
C ALA A 72 5.93 -7.65 -8.81
N ALA A 73 4.86 -8.35 -9.21
CA ALA A 73 3.74 -7.74 -9.93
C ALA A 73 3.05 -6.65 -9.08
N VAL A 74 2.76 -6.96 -7.81
CA VAL A 74 2.17 -5.98 -6.87
C VAL A 74 3.12 -4.81 -6.62
N ALA A 75 4.42 -5.07 -6.40
CA ALA A 75 5.40 -4.00 -6.20
C ALA A 75 5.54 -3.07 -7.42
N VAL A 76 5.54 -3.63 -8.63
CA VAL A 76 5.56 -2.84 -9.88
C VAL A 76 4.32 -1.96 -9.96
N GLN A 77 3.15 -2.51 -9.65
CA GLN A 77 1.90 -1.76 -9.67
C GLN A 77 1.87 -0.65 -8.61
N MET A 78 2.32 -0.92 -7.39
CA MET A 78 2.45 0.09 -6.34
C MET A 78 3.33 1.25 -6.82
N LYS A 79 4.45 0.95 -7.48
CA LYS A 79 5.35 1.97 -8.02
C LYS A 79 4.73 2.81 -9.15
N LEU A 80 3.87 2.20 -9.97
CA LEU A 80 3.14 2.92 -11.02
C LEU A 80 2.06 3.86 -10.45
N THR A 81 1.40 3.45 -9.36
CA THR A 81 0.36 4.25 -8.70
C THR A 81 0.98 5.36 -7.83
N PHE A 82 2.07 5.05 -7.13
CA PHE A 82 2.75 5.94 -6.19
C PHE A 82 4.17 6.26 -6.70
N SER A 83 4.26 7.27 -7.58
CA SER A 83 5.49 7.61 -8.31
C SER A 83 6.70 7.96 -7.42
N SER A 84 6.46 8.37 -6.17
CA SER A 84 7.51 8.76 -5.22
C SER A 84 8.01 7.59 -4.34
N MET A 85 7.49 6.39 -4.56
CA MET A 85 7.90 5.17 -3.86
C MET A 85 9.29 4.70 -4.31
N ARG A 86 10.15 4.35 -3.35
CA ARG A 86 11.55 3.97 -3.58
C ARG A 86 11.91 2.60 -3.01
#